data_AF-X1G856-F1
#
_entry.id   AF-X1G856-F1
#
_cell.length_a   1.000
_cell.length_b   1.000
_cell.length_c   1.000
_cell.angle_alpha   90.00
_cell.angle_beta   90.00
_cell.angle_gamma   90.00
#
_symmetry.space_group_name_H-M   'P 1'
#
loop_
_entity.id
_entity.type
_entity.pdbx_description
1 polymer ?
#
loop_
_entity_poly.entity_id
_entity_poly.type
_entity_poly.pdbx_seq_one_letter_code
_entity_poly.pdbx_strand_id
1 'polypeptide(L)'
;VATLRKRKYREDKPFALMALNMKMIKEFCEMDKDEEDLLLSERRPIVILKKKNRSLLAVDEVAPGNNYLGFMLPYTPLHYLLLKEVNLPLVMTSGNISEEPIVYSNEKAFSRLKGLADYFLIHNRDIRMRTDDSVTRVFQRKEFFIRRSRGYAPRPIKVDTFFDEPILALGGQLKNTFCLAKKNRVIISHHIGDLENLSALTSFEEGIEHFLKLFDAYPKILACDLHPEYISTKFAQEYIKKLGGGTQLIPVQHHHAHIASLMIEQGIKETLIG
;
A
#
# COMPACT_ATOMS: atom_id res chain seq x y z
N VAL A 1 -0.23 -24.06 0.08
CA VAL A 1 0.15 -22.82 -0.64
C VAL A 1 -0.16 -22.90 -2.13
N ALA A 2 0.27 -23.95 -2.85
CA ALA A 2 -0.03 -24.16 -4.27
C ALA A 2 -1.53 -24.01 -4.63
N THR A 3 -2.45 -24.61 -3.85
CA THR A 3 -3.90 -24.47 -4.08
C THR A 3 -4.37 -23.01 -4.00
N LEU A 4 -3.84 -22.21 -3.07
CA LEU A 4 -4.15 -20.79 -2.95
C LEU A 4 -3.65 -20.01 -4.17
N ARG A 5 -2.44 -20.31 -4.67
CA ARG A 5 -1.90 -19.71 -5.91
C ARG A 5 -2.81 -19.97 -7.09
N LYS A 6 -3.22 -21.23 -7.27
CA LYS A 6 -4.12 -21.65 -8.34
C LYS A 6 -5.46 -20.93 -8.27
N ARG A 7 -6.09 -20.88 -7.09
CA ARG A 7 -7.38 -20.20 -6.89
C ARG A 7 -7.29 -18.68 -7.08
N LYS A 8 -6.15 -18.07 -6.74
CA LYS A 8 -5.92 -16.61 -6.84
C LYS A 8 -5.37 -16.16 -8.20
N TYR A 9 -5.05 -17.09 -9.10
CA TYR A 9 -4.31 -16.82 -10.34
C TYR A 9 -3.01 -16.05 -10.08
N ARG A 10 -2.25 -16.50 -9.07
CA ARG A 10 -1.03 -15.82 -8.59
C ARG A 10 0.15 -16.78 -8.64
N GLU A 11 0.80 -16.85 -9.79
CA GLU A 11 1.89 -17.79 -10.07
C GLU A 11 3.12 -17.48 -9.21
N ASP A 12 3.80 -16.35 -9.45
CA ASP A 12 5.10 -16.11 -8.81
C ASP A 12 5.10 -15.01 -7.74
N LYS A 13 4.13 -14.10 -7.76
CA LYS A 13 4.13 -12.93 -6.86
C LYS A 13 4.20 -13.40 -5.39
N PRO A 14 5.23 -13.01 -4.61
CA PRO A 14 5.47 -13.54 -3.26
C PRO A 14 4.29 -13.32 -2.31
N PHE A 15 4.03 -14.28 -1.43
CA PHE A 15 3.09 -14.11 -0.32
C PHE A 15 3.78 -13.50 0.89
N ALA A 16 3.07 -12.63 1.60
CA ALA A 16 3.52 -12.20 2.91
C ALA A 16 3.16 -13.27 3.96
N LEU A 17 4.00 -13.38 4.98
CA LEU A 17 3.85 -14.28 6.10
C LEU A 17 3.63 -13.47 7.37
N MET A 18 2.79 -13.98 8.28
CA MET A 18 2.72 -13.49 9.65
C MET A 18 3.20 -14.57 10.60
N ALA A 19 4.11 -14.20 11.49
CA ALA A 19 4.64 -15.08 12.53
C ALA A 19 4.27 -14.55 13.91
N LEU A 20 4.15 -15.45 14.90
CA LEU A 20 3.73 -15.06 16.26
C LEU A 20 4.72 -14.10 16.94
N ASN A 21 6.02 -14.32 16.72
CA ASN A 21 7.09 -13.59 17.40
C ASN A 21 8.38 -13.60 16.57
N MET A 22 9.35 -12.81 17.02
CA MET A 22 10.64 -12.67 16.34
C MET A 22 11.43 -13.98 16.25
N LYS A 23 11.35 -14.83 17.28
CA LYS A 23 12.06 -16.13 17.31
C LYS A 23 11.65 -16.98 16.12
N MET A 24 10.35 -17.06 15.84
CA MET A 24 9.82 -17.80 14.70
C MET A 24 10.29 -17.23 13.36
N ILE A 25 10.35 -15.90 13.19
CA ILE A 25 10.85 -15.29 11.93
C ILE A 25 12.34 -15.63 11.72
N LYS A 26 13.15 -15.60 12.78
CA LYS A 26 14.58 -15.92 12.75
C LYS A 26 14.87 -17.36 12.33
N GLU A 27 13.90 -18.26 12.34
CA GLU A 27 14.08 -19.62 11.80
C GLU A 27 14.15 -19.61 10.27
N PHE A 28 13.51 -18.65 9.60
CA PHE A 28 13.40 -18.57 8.14
C PHE A 28 14.30 -17.50 7.50
N CYS A 29 14.56 -16.40 8.21
CA CYS A 29 15.22 -15.22 7.67
C CYS A 29 16.46 -14.81 8.46
N GLU A 30 17.41 -14.23 7.75
CA GLU A 30 18.45 -13.37 8.31
C GLU A 30 17.84 -11.98 8.55
N MET A 31 18.23 -11.35 9.65
CA MET A 31 17.74 -10.02 10.00
C MET A 31 18.76 -9.25 10.84
N ASP A 32 18.86 -7.96 10.59
CA ASP A 32 19.63 -7.04 11.41
C ASP A 32 18.75 -6.27 12.42
N LYS A 33 19.38 -5.40 13.21
CA LYS A 33 18.70 -4.67 14.28
C LYS A 33 17.64 -3.69 13.74
N ASP A 34 17.90 -3.06 12.59
CA ASP A 34 16.97 -2.09 12.00
C ASP A 34 15.71 -2.81 11.47
N GLU A 35 15.89 -4.01 10.89
CA GLU A 35 14.78 -4.86 10.44
C GLU A 35 13.96 -5.39 11.62
N GLU A 36 14.61 -5.79 12.72
CA GLU A 36 13.95 -6.20 13.96
C GLU A 36 13.10 -5.06 14.56
N ASP A 37 13.68 -3.86 14.64
CA ASP A 37 13.00 -2.69 15.18
C ASP A 37 11.80 -2.27 14.31
N LEU A 38 11.92 -2.40 12.99
CA LEU A 38 10.83 -2.12 12.05
C LEU A 38 9.65 -3.09 12.22
N LEU A 39 9.93 -4.39 12.38
CA LEU A 39 8.93 -5.42 12.69
C LEU A 39 8.26 -5.19 14.05
N LEU A 40 9.02 -4.72 15.03
CA LEU A 40 8.54 -4.44 16.39
C LEU A 40 7.76 -3.13 16.49
N SER A 41 7.91 -2.22 15.52
CA SER A 41 7.19 -0.95 15.48
C SER A 41 5.68 -1.15 15.62
N GLU A 42 5.01 -0.16 16.22
CA GLU A 42 3.54 -0.12 16.31
C GLU A 42 2.84 -0.22 14.95
N ARG A 43 3.55 0.16 13.87
CA ARG A 43 3.05 0.12 12.50
C ARG A 43 2.95 -1.30 11.96
N ARG A 44 3.76 -2.23 12.48
CA ARG A 44 3.76 -3.66 12.12
C ARG A 44 3.73 -3.91 10.59
N PRO A 45 4.61 -3.30 9.78
CA PRO A 45 4.60 -3.50 8.34
C PRO A 45 5.02 -4.93 7.97
N ILE A 46 4.78 -5.30 6.72
CA ILE A 46 5.50 -6.41 6.09
C ILE A 46 6.92 -5.91 5.81
N VAL A 47 7.91 -6.56 6.40
CA VAL A 47 9.34 -6.29 6.18
C VAL A 47 9.89 -7.38 5.27
N ILE A 48 10.57 -6.96 4.20
CA ILE A 48 11.17 -7.88 3.24
C ILE A 48 12.57 -8.28 3.70
N LEU A 49 12.70 -9.51 4.19
CA LEU A 49 13.90 -10.04 4.83
C LEU A 49 14.59 -11.06 3.95
N LYS A 50 15.92 -11.20 4.10
CA LYS A 50 16.70 -12.18 3.35
C LYS A 50 16.43 -13.59 3.88
N LYS A 51 16.13 -14.53 2.98
CA LYS A 51 15.87 -15.93 3.29
C LYS A 51 17.17 -16.65 3.68
N LYS A 52 17.10 -17.55 4.67
CA LYS A 52 18.20 -18.47 5.00
C LYS A 52 18.28 -19.61 3.98
N ASN A 53 19.49 -19.99 3.57
CA ASN A 53 19.75 -21.07 2.60
C ASN A 53 19.19 -22.46 3.00
N ARG A 54 18.82 -22.67 4.28
CA ARG A 54 18.24 -23.93 4.80
C ARG A 54 16.73 -23.89 5.01
N SER A 55 16.06 -22.91 4.43
CA SER A 55 14.62 -22.79 4.58
C SER A 55 13.88 -23.96 3.92
N LEU A 56 12.95 -24.57 4.64
CA LEU A 56 12.12 -25.70 4.24
C LEU A 56 11.47 -25.49 2.85
N LEU A 57 11.28 -26.58 2.08
CA LEU A 57 10.65 -26.59 0.75
C LEU A 57 9.30 -25.84 0.68
N ALA A 58 8.51 -25.87 1.75
CA ALA A 58 7.23 -25.17 1.83
C ALA A 58 7.35 -23.64 1.69
N VAL A 59 8.55 -23.09 1.86
CA VAL A 59 8.84 -21.66 1.76
C VAL A 59 9.18 -21.23 0.33
N ASP A 60 9.65 -22.14 -0.53
CA ASP A 60 9.85 -21.83 -1.96
C ASP A 60 8.51 -21.49 -2.61
N GLU A 61 7.45 -22.25 -2.29
CA GLU A 61 6.09 -21.96 -2.74
C GLU A 61 5.55 -20.60 -2.24
N VAL A 62 6.11 -20.03 -1.16
CA VAL A 62 5.71 -18.71 -0.67
C VAL A 62 6.31 -17.60 -1.53
N ALA A 63 7.55 -17.75 -2.00
CA ALA A 63 8.22 -16.77 -2.85
C ALA A 63 9.11 -17.47 -3.91
N PRO A 64 8.50 -18.03 -4.97
CA PRO A 64 9.23 -18.77 -6.00
C PRO A 64 10.34 -17.93 -6.64
N GLY A 65 11.54 -18.49 -6.73
CA GLY A 65 12.71 -17.82 -7.33
C GLY A 65 13.20 -16.57 -6.60
N ASN A 66 12.70 -16.30 -5.38
CA ASN A 66 13.05 -15.08 -4.63
C ASN A 66 13.84 -15.41 -3.36
N ASN A 67 15.00 -14.76 -3.21
CA ASN A 67 15.86 -14.90 -2.04
C ASN A 67 15.35 -14.15 -0.80
N TYR A 68 14.15 -13.59 -0.86
CA TYR A 68 13.57 -12.79 0.19
C TYR A 68 12.13 -13.20 0.51
N LEU A 69 11.76 -13.01 1.77
CA LEU A 69 10.42 -13.27 2.29
C LEU A 69 9.87 -12.00 2.94
N GLY A 70 8.59 -11.72 2.72
CA GLY A 70 7.89 -10.65 3.45
C GLY A 70 7.31 -11.21 4.74
N PHE A 71 7.81 -10.78 5.91
CA PHE A 71 7.23 -11.13 7.20
C PHE A 71 6.61 -9.93 7.89
N MET A 72 5.53 -10.15 8.63
CA MET A 72 5.01 -9.20 9.62
C MET A 72 4.71 -9.88 10.95
N LEU A 73 4.62 -9.08 12.00
CA LEU A 73 4.21 -9.51 13.33
C LEU A 73 2.71 -9.24 13.58
N PRO A 74 2.10 -9.90 14.59
CA PRO A 74 0.68 -9.78 14.86
C PRO A 74 0.34 -8.34 15.30
N TYR A 75 -0.62 -7.73 14.61
CA TYR A 75 -1.04 -6.35 14.87
C TYR A 75 -2.47 -6.19 15.39
N THR A 76 -3.18 -7.29 15.65
CA THR A 76 -4.50 -7.28 16.31
C THR A 76 -4.56 -8.39 17.36
N PRO A 77 -5.42 -8.28 18.39
CA PRO A 77 -5.61 -9.36 19.36
C PRO A 77 -5.99 -10.70 18.71
N LEU A 78 -6.81 -10.66 17.65
CA LEU A 78 -7.19 -11.85 16.91
C LEU A 78 -5.99 -12.59 16.31
N HIS A 79 -5.02 -11.84 15.78
CA HIS A 79 -3.81 -12.44 15.22
C HIS A 79 -2.98 -13.17 16.29
N TYR A 80 -2.88 -12.61 17.50
CA TYR A 80 -2.18 -13.28 18.61
C TYR A 80 -2.89 -14.58 19.00
N LEU A 81 -4.21 -14.56 19.12
CA LEU A 81 -4.99 -15.77 19.45
C LEU A 81 -4.80 -16.85 18.37
N LEU A 82 -4.99 -16.48 17.10
CA LEU A 82 -4.87 -17.42 15.98
C LEU A 82 -3.47 -18.04 15.88
N LEU A 83 -2.43 -17.22 15.95
CA LEU A 83 -1.05 -17.69 15.80
C LEU A 83 -0.55 -18.47 17.02
N LYS A 84 -1.10 -18.21 18.21
CA LYS A 84 -0.81 -19.00 19.40
C LYS A 84 -1.37 -20.42 19.27
N GLU A 85 -2.58 -20.58 18.72
CA GLU A 85 -3.19 -21.89 18.50
C GLU A 85 -2.53 -22.66 17.36
N VAL A 86 -2.24 -22.00 16.23
CA VAL A 86 -1.65 -22.69 15.06
C VAL A 86 -0.14 -22.94 15.22
N ASN A 87 0.55 -22.07 15.94
CA ASN A 87 1.98 -22.17 16.25
C ASN A 87 2.92 -22.33 15.02
N LEU A 88 2.53 -21.75 13.87
CA LEU A 88 3.29 -21.76 12.62
C LEU A 88 3.08 -20.41 11.90
N PRO A 89 4.01 -19.95 11.03
CA PRO A 89 3.75 -18.79 10.18
C PRO A 89 2.56 -19.02 9.24
N LEU A 90 1.72 -18.00 9.10
CA LEU A 90 0.55 -18.04 8.22
C LEU A 90 0.74 -17.12 7.02
N VAL A 91 0.28 -17.56 5.84
CA VAL A 91 0.19 -16.68 4.67
C VAL A 91 -0.88 -15.63 4.90
N MET A 92 -0.48 -14.36 4.83
CA MET A 92 -1.37 -13.21 4.89
C MET A 92 -1.36 -12.51 3.53
N THR A 93 -2.43 -12.69 2.78
CA THR A 93 -2.59 -12.06 1.47
C THR A 93 -3.95 -11.35 1.41
N SER A 94 -4.02 -10.31 0.60
CA SER A 94 -5.24 -9.52 0.42
C SER A 94 -6.42 -10.41 0.01
N GLY A 95 -7.58 -10.23 0.64
CA GLY A 95 -8.81 -10.95 0.30
C GLY A 95 -9.47 -10.39 -0.97
N ASN A 96 -8.93 -10.72 -2.14
CA ASN A 96 -9.47 -10.34 -3.45
C ASN A 96 -9.05 -11.32 -4.54
N ILE A 97 -9.81 -11.32 -5.65
CA ILE A 97 -9.40 -11.91 -6.92
C ILE A 97 -8.32 -10.99 -7.52
N SER A 98 -7.32 -11.54 -8.21
CA SER A 98 -6.12 -10.81 -8.66
C SER A 98 -6.41 -9.40 -9.18
N GLU A 99 -5.57 -8.43 -8.78
CA GLU A 99 -5.60 -7.01 -9.22
C GLU A 99 -6.84 -6.18 -8.85
N GLU A 100 -7.80 -6.77 -8.15
CA GLU A 100 -8.88 -5.99 -7.53
C GLU A 100 -8.46 -5.45 -6.15
N PRO A 101 -9.03 -4.33 -5.70
CA PRO A 101 -8.85 -3.87 -4.33
C PRO A 101 -9.35 -4.88 -3.29
N ILE A 102 -8.75 -4.86 -2.09
CA ILE A 102 -9.15 -5.76 -1.00
C ILE A 102 -10.64 -5.59 -0.64
N VAL A 103 -11.32 -6.73 -0.44
CA VAL A 103 -12.69 -6.76 0.04
C VAL A 103 -12.71 -6.51 1.55
N TYR A 104 -13.57 -5.60 2.00
CA TYR A 104 -13.64 -5.21 3.41
C TYR A 104 -15.05 -5.35 4.04
N SER A 105 -16.10 -5.61 3.25
CA SER A 105 -17.45 -5.88 3.78
C SER A 105 -17.72 -7.39 3.82
N ASN A 106 -18.48 -7.83 4.83
CA ASN A 106 -18.75 -9.25 5.07
C ASN A 106 -19.54 -9.87 3.91
N GLU A 107 -20.57 -9.17 3.40
CA GLU A 107 -21.44 -9.66 2.31
C GLU A 107 -20.65 -9.84 1.00
N LYS A 108 -19.76 -8.88 0.71
CA LYS A 108 -18.88 -8.95 -0.45
C LYS A 108 -17.82 -10.04 -0.28
N ALA A 109 -17.34 -10.28 0.94
CA ALA A 109 -16.35 -11.34 1.19
C ALA A 109 -16.93 -12.72 0.86
N PHE A 110 -18.15 -13.02 1.33
CA PHE A 110 -18.80 -14.31 1.05
C PHE A 110 -19.08 -14.52 -0.43
N SER A 111 -19.53 -13.48 -1.15
CA SER A 111 -19.86 -13.61 -2.57
C SER A 111 -18.61 -13.64 -3.45
N ARG A 112 -17.63 -12.75 -3.23
CA ARG A 112 -16.45 -12.61 -4.11
C ARG A 112 -15.34 -13.60 -3.83
N LEU A 113 -15.19 -14.06 -2.58
CA LEU A 113 -14.15 -15.02 -2.21
C LEU A 113 -14.67 -16.46 -2.20
N LYS A 114 -15.91 -16.68 -2.67
CA LYS A 114 -16.49 -17.99 -2.92
C LYS A 114 -15.63 -18.73 -3.94
N GLY A 115 -15.02 -19.84 -3.52
CA GLY A 115 -14.10 -20.62 -4.35
C GLY A 115 -12.62 -20.25 -4.19
N LEU A 116 -12.32 -19.13 -3.52
CA LEU A 116 -10.96 -18.83 -3.05
C LEU A 116 -10.73 -19.39 -1.64
N ALA A 117 -11.61 -19.02 -0.71
CA ALA A 117 -11.53 -19.40 0.69
C ALA A 117 -12.45 -20.59 1.01
N ASP A 118 -11.94 -21.52 1.81
CA ASP A 118 -12.74 -22.65 2.32
C ASP A 118 -13.54 -22.26 3.57
N TYR A 119 -13.02 -21.31 4.36
CA TYR A 119 -13.65 -20.82 5.59
C TYR A 119 -13.51 -19.30 5.70
N PHE A 120 -14.43 -18.69 6.46
CA PHE A 120 -14.45 -17.26 6.72
C PHE A 120 -14.48 -17.00 8.22
N LEU A 121 -13.54 -16.18 8.69
CA LEU A 121 -13.52 -15.65 10.04
C LEU A 121 -13.84 -14.15 9.98
N ILE A 122 -15.05 -13.78 10.42
CA ILE A 122 -15.58 -12.42 10.31
C ILE A 122 -15.89 -11.82 11.69
N HIS A 123 -16.19 -10.52 11.71
CA HIS A 123 -16.66 -9.81 12.90
C HIS A 123 -17.75 -8.78 12.54
N ASN A 124 -18.44 -8.28 13.56
CA ASN A 124 -19.51 -7.28 13.44
C ASN A 124 -19.02 -5.82 13.61
N ARG A 125 -17.70 -5.58 13.60
CA ARG A 125 -17.14 -4.22 13.55
C ARG A 125 -16.91 -3.78 12.11
N ASP A 126 -17.71 -2.87 11.59
CA ASP A 126 -17.57 -2.42 10.20
C ASP A 126 -16.20 -1.80 9.92
N ILE A 127 -15.61 -2.19 8.79
CA ILE A 127 -14.43 -1.55 8.23
C ILE A 127 -14.92 -0.45 7.30
N ARG A 128 -14.59 0.81 7.60
CA ARG A 128 -15.06 1.97 6.80
C ARG A 128 -14.19 2.27 5.59
N MET A 129 -12.89 2.00 5.70
CA MET A 129 -11.94 2.26 4.64
C MET A 129 -11.06 1.02 4.49
N ARG A 130 -10.89 0.59 3.24
CA ARG A 130 -9.95 -0.47 2.92
C ARG A 130 -8.52 0.05 3.10
N THR A 131 -7.62 -0.79 3.56
CA THR A 131 -6.22 -0.40 3.71
C THR A 131 -5.35 -1.65 3.64
N ASP A 132 -4.55 -1.76 2.58
CA ASP A 132 -3.56 -2.83 2.45
C ASP A 132 -2.49 -2.73 3.54
N ASP A 133 -1.84 -3.85 3.83
CA ASP A 133 -0.63 -3.87 4.63
C ASP A 133 0.50 -3.11 3.92
N SER A 134 1.20 -2.26 4.67
CA SER A 134 2.42 -1.60 4.19
C SER A 134 3.52 -2.63 3.98
N VAL A 135 4.33 -2.42 2.94
CA VAL A 135 5.48 -3.27 2.60
C VAL A 135 6.73 -2.41 2.54
N THR A 136 7.74 -2.82 3.29
CA THR A 136 8.95 -2.04 3.54
C THR A 136 10.17 -2.95 3.53
N ARG A 137 11.36 -2.37 3.38
CA ARG A 137 12.64 -3.03 3.60
C ARG A 137 13.61 -2.03 4.22
N VAL A 138 14.62 -2.51 4.94
CA VAL A 138 15.76 -1.66 5.31
C VAL A 138 16.76 -1.60 4.16
N PHE A 139 17.10 -0.38 3.73
CA PHE A 139 18.16 -0.13 2.76
C PHE A 139 19.07 0.97 3.29
N GLN A 140 20.38 0.73 3.34
CA GLN A 140 21.37 1.67 3.89
C GLN A 140 20.96 2.24 5.26
N ARG A 141 20.57 1.38 6.21
CA ARG A 141 20.13 1.74 7.58
C ARG A 141 18.86 2.61 7.64
N LYS A 142 18.13 2.76 6.54
CA LYS A 142 16.88 3.52 6.46
C LYS A 142 15.72 2.63 6.03
N GLU A 143 14.53 2.94 6.52
CA GLU A 143 13.30 2.34 6.04
C GLU A 143 13.02 2.79 4.60
N PHE A 144 12.85 1.84 3.70
CA PHE A 144 12.51 2.05 2.29
C PHE A 144 11.14 1.47 2.00
N PHE A 145 10.23 2.30 1.46
CA PHE A 145 8.87 1.89 1.14
C PHE A 145 8.80 1.21 -0.23
N ILE A 146 8.22 0.02 -0.24
CA ILE A 146 7.70 -0.61 -1.47
C ILE A 146 6.20 -0.29 -1.61
N ARG A 147 5.50 -0.21 -0.48
CA ARG A 147 4.09 0.16 -0.39
C ARG A 147 3.83 0.90 0.92
N ARG A 148 3.36 2.15 0.82
CA ARG A 148 2.90 2.95 1.96
C ARG A 148 1.38 2.83 2.13
N SER A 149 0.92 2.27 3.24
CA SER A 149 -0.51 2.03 3.50
C SER A 149 -0.78 1.94 5.02
N ARG A 150 -1.27 0.81 5.55
CA ARG A 150 -1.59 0.63 6.99
C ARG A 150 -0.43 1.02 7.89
N GLY A 151 -0.72 1.76 8.95
CA GLY A 151 0.25 2.20 9.95
C GLY A 151 1.03 3.47 9.55
N TYR A 152 0.88 3.92 8.30
CA TYR A 152 1.55 5.12 7.78
C TYR A 152 0.55 6.12 7.23
N ALA A 153 -0.32 5.72 6.31
CA ALA A 153 -1.42 6.55 5.85
C ALA A 153 -2.50 6.62 6.95
N PRO A 154 -3.18 7.78 7.14
CA PRO A 154 -3.04 9.04 6.40
C PRO A 154 -2.13 10.06 7.12
N ARG A 155 -1.08 9.63 7.85
CA ARG A 155 -0.22 10.55 8.60
C ARG A 155 0.45 11.56 7.64
N PRO A 156 0.25 12.88 7.84
CA PRO A 156 0.90 13.90 7.03
C PRO A 156 2.41 13.88 7.16
N ILE A 157 3.09 14.13 6.06
CA ILE A 157 4.53 14.38 5.97
C ILE A 157 4.71 15.90 5.97
N LYS A 158 5.52 16.40 6.91
CA LYS A 158 5.89 17.82 6.94
C LYS A 158 7.00 18.05 5.92
N VAL A 159 6.88 19.10 5.12
CA VAL A 159 7.85 19.47 4.08
C VAL A 159 8.25 20.93 4.26
N ASP A 160 9.41 21.31 3.70
CA ASP A 160 9.93 22.69 3.77
C ASP A 160 9.34 23.63 2.72
N THR A 161 8.50 23.09 1.83
CA THR A 161 7.72 23.83 0.85
C THR A 161 6.39 24.27 1.47
N PHE A 162 5.99 25.52 1.23
CA PHE A 162 4.68 26.02 1.61
C PHE A 162 3.78 26.09 0.37
N PHE A 163 2.63 25.42 0.43
CA PHE A 163 1.59 25.42 -0.59
C PHE A 163 0.51 26.43 -0.18
N ASP A 164 0.46 27.56 -0.90
CA ASP A 164 -0.54 28.62 -0.67
C ASP A 164 -1.97 28.11 -0.92
N GLU A 165 -2.12 27.29 -1.95
CA GLU A 165 -3.38 26.68 -2.35
C GLU A 165 -3.34 25.16 -2.21
N PRO A 166 -4.47 24.50 -1.85
CA PRO A 166 -4.51 23.05 -1.78
C PRO A 166 -4.33 22.40 -3.16
N ILE A 167 -3.49 21.37 -3.21
CA ILE A 167 -3.19 20.59 -4.41
C ILE A 167 -3.67 19.16 -4.22
N LEU A 168 -4.38 18.61 -5.21
CA LEU A 168 -4.65 17.18 -5.34
C LEU A 168 -3.81 16.63 -6.48
N ALA A 169 -2.83 15.78 -6.18
CA ALA A 169 -2.07 15.03 -7.17
C ALA A 169 -2.64 13.61 -7.28
N LEU A 170 -3.01 13.20 -8.49
CA LEU A 170 -3.74 11.96 -8.73
C LEU A 170 -2.84 10.74 -8.94
N GLY A 171 -1.54 10.96 -9.13
CA GLY A 171 -0.55 9.90 -9.34
C GLY A 171 -0.65 9.22 -10.71
N GLY A 172 0.17 8.17 -10.89
CA GLY A 172 0.20 7.35 -12.11
C GLY A 172 -0.87 6.24 -12.13
N GLN A 173 -0.77 5.34 -13.11
CA GLN A 173 -1.72 4.23 -13.28
C GLN A 173 -1.44 3.04 -12.35
N LEU A 174 -0.18 2.63 -12.28
CA LEU A 174 0.26 1.45 -11.54
C LEU A 174 0.64 1.81 -10.11
N LYS A 175 0.31 0.93 -9.17
CA LYS A 175 0.56 1.06 -7.73
C LYS A 175 0.13 2.42 -7.19
N ASN A 176 -1.01 2.91 -7.69
CA ASN A 176 -1.46 4.27 -7.49
C ASN A 176 -1.59 4.65 -6.01
N THR A 177 -1.19 5.88 -5.75
CA THR A 177 -1.58 6.68 -4.59
C THR A 177 -1.90 8.08 -5.08
N PHE A 178 -2.95 8.69 -4.56
CA PHE A 178 -3.15 10.13 -4.70
C PHE A 178 -2.54 10.86 -3.50
N CYS A 179 -2.39 12.18 -3.62
CA CYS A 179 -1.76 12.99 -2.60
C CYS A 179 -2.46 14.34 -2.47
N LEU A 180 -2.69 14.79 -1.24
CA LEU A 180 -3.13 16.13 -0.91
C LEU A 180 -1.99 16.95 -0.34
N ALA A 181 -1.75 18.13 -0.87
CA ALA A 181 -0.80 19.09 -0.31
C ALA A 181 -1.53 20.35 0.14
N LYS A 182 -1.27 20.81 1.37
CA LYS A 182 -1.86 22.02 1.96
C LYS A 182 -0.91 22.61 3.01
N LYS A 183 -0.61 23.90 2.92
CA LYS A 183 0.38 24.58 3.79
C LYS A 183 1.74 23.90 3.69
N ASN A 184 2.32 23.41 4.79
CA ASN A 184 3.61 22.71 4.80
C ASN A 184 3.47 21.20 4.99
N ARG A 185 2.36 20.62 4.51
CA ARG A 185 2.03 19.21 4.70
C ARG A 185 1.64 18.55 3.40
N VAL A 186 2.11 17.32 3.25
CA VAL A 186 1.81 16.40 2.16
C VAL A 186 1.16 15.15 2.77
N ILE A 187 -0.06 14.84 2.36
CA ILE A 187 -0.83 13.68 2.80
C ILE A 187 -0.98 12.73 1.62
N ILE A 188 -0.18 11.67 1.63
CA ILE A 188 -0.26 10.60 0.64
C ILE A 188 -1.34 9.60 1.08
N SER A 189 -2.17 9.16 0.14
CA SER A 189 -3.20 8.15 0.38
C SER A 189 -2.60 6.82 0.84
N HIS A 190 -3.46 5.93 1.32
CA HIS A 190 -3.10 4.51 1.34
C HIS A 190 -2.96 4.01 -0.10
N HIS A 191 -2.30 2.86 -0.27
CA HIS A 191 -2.15 2.22 -1.57
C HIS A 191 -3.52 1.88 -2.16
N ILE A 192 -3.81 2.39 -3.35
CA ILE A 192 -5.06 2.12 -4.07
C ILE A 192 -4.93 0.84 -4.90
N GLY A 193 -3.75 0.62 -5.48
CA GLY A 193 -3.47 -0.49 -6.39
C GLY A 193 -3.35 -0.03 -7.83
N ASP A 194 -3.45 -0.96 -8.77
CA ASP A 194 -3.39 -0.66 -10.19
C ASP A 194 -4.78 -0.20 -10.66
N LEU A 195 -4.86 0.97 -11.30
CA LEU A 195 -6.14 1.57 -11.71
C LEU A 195 -6.69 0.96 -13.00
N GLU A 196 -6.85 -0.36 -13.08
CA GLU A 196 -7.14 -1.07 -14.34
C GLU A 196 -8.60 -1.50 -14.52
N ASN A 197 -9.40 -1.41 -13.46
CA ASN A 197 -10.78 -1.85 -13.46
C ASN A 197 -11.69 -0.90 -12.69
N LEU A 198 -13.00 -1.04 -12.91
CA LEU A 198 -14.01 -0.18 -12.28
C LEU A 198 -13.92 -0.21 -10.74
N SER A 199 -13.61 -1.38 -10.16
CA SER A 199 -13.53 -1.50 -8.70
C SER A 199 -12.36 -0.71 -8.10
N ALA A 200 -11.23 -0.65 -8.82
CA ALA A 200 -10.08 0.19 -8.47
C ALA A 200 -10.41 1.67 -8.62
N LEU A 201 -11.07 2.07 -9.72
CA LEU A 201 -11.50 3.45 -9.93
C LEU A 201 -12.50 3.91 -8.85
N THR A 202 -13.51 3.11 -8.52
CA THR A 202 -14.43 3.43 -7.41
C THR A 202 -13.69 3.60 -6.10
N SER A 203 -12.73 2.71 -5.79
CA SER A 203 -11.91 2.84 -4.58
C SER A 203 -11.06 4.13 -4.58
N PHE A 204 -10.55 4.53 -5.74
CA PHE A 204 -9.79 5.76 -5.94
C PHE A 204 -10.66 6.99 -5.66
N GLU A 205 -11.86 7.06 -6.26
CA GLU A 205 -12.83 8.14 -6.06
C GLU A 205 -13.31 8.25 -4.61
N GLU A 206 -13.71 7.13 -4.01
CA GLU A 206 -14.09 7.04 -2.59
C GLU A 206 -12.97 7.54 -1.68
N GLY A 207 -11.72 7.15 -1.99
CA GLY A 207 -10.53 7.57 -1.26
C GLY A 207 -10.29 9.07 -1.34
N ILE A 208 -10.35 9.66 -2.53
CA ILE A 208 -10.19 11.10 -2.74
C ILE A 208 -11.24 11.87 -1.94
N GLU A 209 -12.53 11.54 -2.13
CA GLU A 209 -13.62 12.22 -1.44
C GLU A 209 -13.51 12.11 0.08
N HIS A 210 -13.08 10.96 0.59
CA HIS A 210 -12.84 10.77 2.01
C HIS A 210 -11.70 11.68 2.52
N PHE A 211 -10.57 11.72 1.82
CA PHE A 211 -9.41 12.52 2.23
C PHE A 211 -9.68 14.02 2.13
N LEU A 212 -10.39 14.47 1.08
CA LEU A 212 -10.80 15.88 0.93
C LEU A 212 -11.61 16.36 2.13
N LYS A 213 -12.60 15.55 2.56
CA LYS A 213 -13.43 15.83 3.74
C LYS A 213 -12.63 15.75 5.04
N LEU A 214 -11.79 14.72 5.19
CA LEU A 214 -11.02 14.49 6.42
C LEU A 214 -10.00 15.60 6.70
N PHE A 215 -9.39 16.15 5.65
CA PHE A 215 -8.34 17.19 5.77
C PHE A 215 -8.82 18.60 5.41
N ASP A 216 -10.11 18.75 5.07
CA ASP A 216 -10.69 20.02 4.62
C ASP A 216 -9.84 20.68 3.52
N ALA A 217 -9.43 19.89 2.52
CA ALA A 217 -8.39 20.26 1.57
C ALA A 217 -8.89 20.23 0.12
N TYR A 218 -9.91 21.03 -0.16
CA TYR A 218 -10.50 21.16 -1.50
C TYR A 218 -9.52 21.79 -2.49
N PRO A 219 -9.14 21.10 -3.58
CA PRO A 219 -8.04 21.50 -4.43
C PRO A 219 -8.37 22.73 -5.28
N LYS A 220 -7.40 23.64 -5.41
CA LYS A 220 -7.36 24.66 -6.49
C LYS A 220 -6.41 24.27 -7.60
N ILE A 221 -5.54 23.29 -7.33
CA ILE A 221 -4.63 22.72 -8.32
C ILE A 221 -4.86 21.21 -8.34
N LEU A 222 -5.12 20.68 -9.52
CA LEU A 222 -5.22 19.26 -9.80
C LEU A 222 -3.99 18.86 -10.62
N ALA A 223 -3.19 17.92 -10.14
CA ALA A 223 -2.03 17.41 -10.86
C ALA A 223 -2.26 15.98 -11.32
N CYS A 224 -1.90 15.66 -12.55
CA CYS A 224 -1.99 14.32 -13.12
C CYS A 224 -0.73 13.97 -13.93
N ASP A 225 -0.55 12.69 -14.24
CA ASP A 225 0.51 12.25 -15.14
C ASP A 225 0.30 12.84 -16.55
N LEU A 226 1.38 13.02 -17.32
CA LEU A 226 1.31 13.41 -18.73
C LEU A 226 0.69 12.35 -19.63
N HIS A 227 0.68 11.08 -19.20
CA HIS A 227 0.15 10.00 -20.03
C HIS A 227 -1.37 10.17 -20.25
N PRO A 228 -1.85 10.39 -21.49
CA PRO A 228 -3.25 10.73 -21.75
C PRO A 228 -4.20 9.54 -21.49
N GLU A 229 -3.71 8.32 -21.69
CA GLU A 229 -4.55 7.12 -21.54
C GLU A 229 -4.65 6.57 -20.12
N TYR A 230 -3.94 7.16 -19.15
CA TYR A 230 -4.07 6.72 -17.75
C TYR A 230 -5.47 7.01 -17.23
N ILE A 231 -6.02 6.07 -16.46
CA ILE A 231 -7.33 6.24 -15.83
C ILE A 231 -7.29 7.40 -14.85
N SER A 232 -6.17 7.61 -14.14
CA SER A 232 -5.98 8.80 -13.28
C SER A 232 -6.01 10.11 -14.08
N THR A 233 -5.45 10.15 -15.29
CA THR A 233 -5.46 11.34 -16.17
C THR A 233 -6.84 11.62 -16.75
N LYS A 234 -7.53 10.59 -17.24
CA LYS A 234 -8.92 10.72 -17.71
C LYS A 234 -9.85 11.15 -16.58
N PHE A 235 -9.67 10.59 -15.39
CA PHE A 235 -10.37 11.04 -14.19
C PHE A 235 -10.08 12.53 -13.92
N ALA A 236 -8.84 12.99 -14.03
CA ALA A 236 -8.49 14.41 -13.83
C ALA A 236 -9.26 15.35 -14.76
N GLN A 237 -9.35 14.98 -16.04
CA GLN A 237 -10.03 15.76 -17.07
C GLN A 237 -11.54 15.87 -16.85
N GLU A 238 -12.17 14.84 -16.28
CA GLU A 238 -13.59 14.90 -15.91
C GLU A 238 -13.80 15.57 -14.54
N TYR A 239 -12.92 15.32 -13.58
CA TYR A 239 -13.04 15.83 -12.22
C TYR A 239 -12.87 17.36 -12.16
N ILE A 240 -11.97 17.93 -12.95
CA ILE A 240 -11.83 19.39 -13.03
C ILE A 240 -13.12 20.10 -13.48
N LYS A 241 -13.90 19.48 -14.39
CA LYS A 241 -15.20 20.02 -14.82
C LYS A 241 -16.19 20.07 -13.66
N LYS A 242 -16.14 19.09 -12.75
CA LYS A 242 -16.98 19.04 -11.54
C LYS A 242 -16.56 20.07 -10.48
N LEU A 243 -15.27 20.39 -10.39
CA LEU A 243 -14.75 21.39 -9.45
C LEU A 243 -15.05 22.85 -9.86
N GLY A 244 -15.34 23.09 -11.16
CA GLY A 244 -15.68 24.40 -11.70
C GLY A 244 -14.46 25.27 -12.06
N GLY A 245 -14.70 26.50 -12.55
CA GLY A 245 -13.70 27.35 -13.21
C GLY A 245 -12.58 27.94 -12.33
N GLY A 246 -12.50 27.58 -11.05
CA GLY A 246 -11.47 28.06 -10.12
C GLY A 246 -10.33 27.09 -9.86
N THR A 247 -10.29 25.94 -10.56
CA THR A 247 -9.27 24.90 -10.38
C THR A 247 -8.41 24.80 -11.64
N GLN A 248 -7.09 24.73 -11.49
CA GLN A 248 -6.15 24.52 -12.59
C GLN A 248 -5.75 23.04 -12.69
N LEU A 249 -5.74 22.49 -13.91
CA LEU A 249 -5.15 21.17 -14.19
C LEU A 249 -3.70 21.33 -14.66
N ILE A 250 -2.77 20.66 -13.99
CA ILE A 250 -1.34 20.67 -14.29
C ILE A 250 -0.87 19.24 -14.61
N PRO A 251 -0.63 18.92 -15.89
CA PRO A 251 0.02 17.67 -16.26
C PRO A 251 1.51 17.68 -15.86
N VAL A 252 2.01 16.57 -15.31
CA VAL A 252 3.39 16.43 -14.83
C VAL A 252 4.02 15.17 -15.42
N GLN A 253 5.25 15.27 -15.91
CA GLN A 253 5.96 14.14 -16.51
C GLN A 253 6.32 13.08 -15.46
N HIS A 254 6.13 11.80 -15.79
CA HIS A 254 6.28 10.68 -14.85
C HIS A 254 7.64 10.60 -14.15
N HIS A 255 8.73 10.67 -14.90
CA HIS A 255 10.09 10.60 -14.37
C HIS A 255 10.44 11.86 -13.57
N HIS A 256 10.00 13.04 -14.02
CA HIS A 256 10.13 14.29 -13.29
C HIS A 256 9.42 14.20 -11.93
N ALA A 257 8.23 13.59 -11.86
CA ALA A 257 7.52 13.38 -10.60
C ALA A 257 8.30 12.46 -9.65
N HIS A 258 8.95 11.39 -10.15
CA HIS A 258 9.81 10.53 -9.34
C HIS A 258 10.97 11.32 -8.73
N ILE A 259 11.69 12.11 -9.53
CA ILE A 259 12.81 12.92 -9.04
C ILE A 259 12.34 14.02 -8.08
N ALA A 260 11.24 14.70 -8.39
CA ALA A 260 10.66 15.73 -7.52
C ALA A 260 10.24 15.16 -6.16
N SER A 261 9.76 13.91 -6.10
CA SER A 261 9.41 13.26 -4.84
C SER A 261 10.62 13.08 -3.93
N LEU A 262 11.77 12.70 -4.49
CA LEU A 262 13.04 12.61 -3.77
C LEU A 262 13.51 13.98 -3.28
N MET A 263 13.41 15.00 -4.13
CA MET A 263 13.80 16.38 -3.78
C MET A 263 12.99 16.89 -2.58
N ILE A 264 11.67 16.69 -2.59
CA ILE A 264 10.79 17.09 -1.48
C ILE A 264 11.13 16.31 -0.21
N GLU A 265 11.38 15.00 -0.30
CA GLU A 265 11.73 14.17 0.86
C GLU A 265 13.06 14.60 1.49
N GLN A 266 14.06 14.97 0.68
CA GLN A 266 15.39 15.39 1.13
C GLN A 266 15.52 16.90 1.40
N GLY A 267 14.47 17.69 1.14
CA GLY A 267 14.51 19.16 1.29
C GLY A 267 15.40 19.87 0.26
N ILE A 268 15.68 19.23 -0.88
CA ILE A 268 16.53 19.77 -1.94
C ILE A 268 15.71 20.76 -2.78
N LYS A 269 16.24 21.99 -2.96
CA LYS A 269 15.58 23.07 -3.69
C LYS A 269 16.31 23.49 -4.97
N GLU A 270 17.51 22.98 -5.18
CA GLU A 270 18.38 23.29 -6.32
C GLU A 270 18.19 22.29 -7.46
N THR A 271 18.63 22.69 -8.66
CA THR A 271 18.62 21.81 -9.83
C THR A 271 19.61 20.65 -9.63
N LEU A 272 19.19 19.43 -9.92
CA LEU A 272 20.01 18.23 -9.83
C LEU A 272 19.88 17.35 -11.07
N ILE A 273 20.81 16.40 -11.22
CA ILE A 273 20.73 15.32 -12.21
C ILE A 273 20.04 14.13 -11.53
N GLY A 274 18.91 13.71 -12.08
CA GLY A 274 18.07 12.62 -11.56
C GLY A 274 18.03 11.43 -12.50
#